data_AF-A0A354J5S4-F1
#
_entry.id   AF-A0A354J5S4-F1
#
_cell.length_a   1.000
_cell.length_b   1.000
_cell.length_c   1.000
_cell.angle_alpha   90.00
_cell.angle_beta   90.00
_cell.angle_gamma   90.00
#
_symmetry.space_group_name_H-M   'P 1'
#
loop_
_entity.id
_entity.type
_entity.pdbx_description
1 polymer ?
#
loop_
_entity_poly.entity_id
_entity_poly.type
_entity_poly.pdbx_seq_one_letter_code
_entity_poly.pdbx_strand_id
1 'polypeptide(L)'
;MTESVIISNTYKTKIVNFQKLPHIDVNEFIYNPDIFTYIDLDSKTEQVICNQIESSGGEFEKNYLPVWAHDSKITCGNYSYIKLLNYLDICRPIEYIVSKLIQKKKLCLIYGNCQVTVLSRLLSSSEKFREQYIIVQLPEIFKAEYYNGYYNIFKEILSKTDLFVYQHVNVGNRFGEEMATDNILKFLKEDCIKICFPNAYVGFYYPQSTKIKGEKIPEDTIMPYGDSAIQNNITSTNYEDLITKITSEDLYSKDHIEKYFAESMNELRQREYYCDVIISDYI
;
A
#
# COMPACT_ATOMS: atom_id res chain seq x y z
N MET A 1 37.98 2.21 1.85
CA MET A 1 37.49 3.46 2.44
C MET A 1 37.30 4.42 1.29
N THR A 2 36.07 4.54 0.81
CA THR A 2 35.74 5.30 -0.40
C THR A 2 34.53 6.14 -0.02
N GLU A 3 34.75 7.46 0.00
CA GLU A 3 33.71 8.46 0.03
C GLU A 3 32.67 8.11 -1.04
N SER A 4 31.38 8.20 -0.71
CA SER A 4 30.34 8.22 -1.75
C SER A 4 29.42 9.40 -1.52
N VAL A 5 30.01 10.59 -1.50
CA VAL A 5 29.31 11.79 -1.96
C VAL A 5 29.32 11.70 -3.49
N ILE A 6 28.23 11.22 -4.08
CA ILE A 6 28.09 11.26 -5.53
C ILE A 6 27.57 12.67 -5.87
N ILE A 7 28.47 13.51 -6.38
CA ILE A 7 28.12 14.79 -6.97
C ILE A 7 27.86 14.52 -8.45
N SER A 8 26.60 14.56 -8.86
CA SER A 8 26.26 14.60 -10.29
C SER A 8 26.56 16.01 -10.79
N ASN A 9 27.43 16.15 -11.79
CA ASN A 9 27.72 17.46 -12.40
C ASN A 9 26.67 17.89 -13.43
N THR A 10 25.72 17.01 -13.76
CA THR A 10 24.74 17.26 -14.83
C THR A 10 23.47 17.95 -14.31
N TYR A 11 23.19 17.83 -13.03
CA TYR A 11 22.16 18.54 -12.27
C TYR A 11 22.81 18.88 -10.93
N LYS A 12 22.76 20.12 -10.42
CA LYS A 12 23.40 20.51 -9.13
C LYS A 12 22.78 19.73 -7.96
N THR A 13 23.15 18.47 -7.80
CA THR A 13 22.50 17.50 -6.93
C THR A 13 23.58 16.75 -6.17
N LYS A 14 23.51 16.83 -4.84
CA LYS A 14 24.43 16.14 -3.93
C LYS A 14 23.62 15.04 -3.23
N ILE A 15 23.93 13.78 -3.52
CA ILE A 15 23.40 12.66 -2.75
C ILE A 15 24.32 12.46 -1.56
N VAL A 16 23.76 12.53 -0.35
CA VAL A 16 24.55 12.37 0.88
C VAL A 16 24.04 11.16 1.64
N ASN A 17 24.83 10.08 1.63
CA ASN A 17 24.56 8.89 2.43
C ASN A 17 25.33 9.01 3.75
N PHE A 18 24.63 9.38 4.81
CA PHE A 18 25.22 9.62 6.13
C PHE A 18 25.33 8.34 6.98
N GLN A 19 24.70 7.22 6.59
CA GLN A 19 24.79 5.94 7.31
C GLN A 19 26.22 5.37 7.37
N LYS A 20 27.11 5.80 6.46
CA LYS A 20 28.53 5.39 6.42
C LYS A 20 29.48 6.39 7.11
N LEU A 21 28.97 7.46 7.72
CA LEU A 21 29.77 8.60 8.15
C LEU A 21 29.39 9.06 9.58
N PRO A 22 29.69 8.26 10.62
CA PRO A 22 29.29 8.53 12.01
C PRO A 22 29.98 9.74 12.67
N HIS A 23 30.86 10.44 11.96
CA HIS A 23 31.70 11.53 12.50
C HIS A 23 31.65 12.82 11.69
N ILE A 24 30.74 12.97 10.72
CA ILE A 24 30.61 14.22 9.98
C ILE A 24 29.89 15.26 10.83
N ASP A 25 30.54 16.40 11.03
CA ASP A 25 29.91 17.60 11.55
C ASP A 25 28.88 18.07 10.51
N VAL A 26 27.58 17.95 10.86
CA VAL A 26 26.47 18.34 9.99
C VAL A 26 26.56 19.81 9.58
N ASN A 27 27.29 20.62 10.35
CA ASN A 27 27.60 22.01 10.00
C ASN A 27 28.45 22.17 8.73
N GLU A 28 29.17 21.14 8.25
CA GLU A 28 29.85 21.21 6.94
C GLU A 28 28.90 20.99 5.75
N PHE A 29 27.69 20.49 6.01
CA PHE A 29 26.61 20.32 5.03
C PHE A 29 25.54 21.41 5.15
N ILE A 30 25.90 22.57 5.73
CA ILE A 30 25.05 23.75 5.79
C ILE A 30 24.49 24.04 4.39
N TYR A 31 23.17 24.22 4.39
CA TYR A 31 22.33 24.68 3.31
C TYR A 31 23.10 25.49 2.25
N ASN A 32 23.26 24.88 1.07
CA ASN A 32 23.55 25.63 -0.14
C ASN A 32 22.23 25.75 -0.93
N PRO A 33 21.67 26.97 -1.09
CA PRO A 33 20.40 27.17 -1.79
C PRO A 33 20.42 26.64 -3.24
N ASP A 34 21.62 26.54 -3.84
CA ASP A 34 21.82 26.08 -5.20
C ASP A 34 21.97 24.55 -5.35
N ILE A 35 21.94 23.80 -4.24
CA ILE A 35 22.17 22.35 -4.24
C ILE A 35 20.95 21.63 -3.67
N PHE A 36 20.40 20.69 -4.46
CA PHE A 36 19.36 19.78 -3.99
C PHE A 36 19.97 18.60 -3.22
N THR A 37 19.50 18.36 -2.00
CA THR A 37 20.05 17.34 -1.09
C THR A 37 19.07 16.18 -0.87
N TYR A 38 19.53 14.94 -1.12
CA TYR A 38 18.81 13.73 -0.73
C TYR A 38 19.27 13.24 0.63
N ILE A 39 18.32 12.96 1.53
CA ILE A 39 18.60 12.52 2.90
C ILE A 39 18.16 11.05 3.04
N ASP A 40 19.14 10.17 3.23
CA ASP A 40 18.94 8.73 3.47
C ASP A 40 19.47 8.35 4.86
N LEU A 41 18.60 8.37 5.87
CA LEU A 41 18.98 8.24 7.26
C LEU A 41 17.94 7.48 8.07
N ASP A 42 18.34 7.03 9.27
CA ASP A 42 17.35 6.66 10.27
C ASP A 42 16.47 7.86 10.62
N SER A 43 15.22 7.56 10.99
CA SER A 43 14.16 8.56 11.16
C SER A 43 14.49 9.69 12.15
N LYS A 44 15.33 9.45 13.17
CA LYS A 44 15.70 10.45 14.18
C LYS A 44 16.81 11.37 13.68
N THR A 45 17.79 10.84 12.97
CA THR A 45 18.87 11.63 12.38
C THR A 45 18.36 12.46 11.20
N GLU A 46 17.43 11.93 10.41
CA GLU A 46 16.77 12.65 9.32
C GLU A 46 16.07 13.94 9.82
N GLN A 47 15.43 13.90 10.99
CA GLN A 47 14.76 15.05 11.61
C GLN A 47 15.71 16.22 11.91
N VAL A 48 16.84 15.93 12.55
CA VAL A 48 17.82 16.94 12.95
C VAL A 48 18.31 17.70 11.71
N ILE A 49 18.61 16.96 10.64
CA ILE A 49 19.07 17.54 9.38
C ILE A 49 17.97 18.35 8.69
N CYS A 50 16.74 17.81 8.59
CA CYS A 50 15.62 18.54 8.00
C CYS A 50 15.37 19.88 8.73
N ASN A 51 15.34 19.85 10.06
CA ASN A 51 15.13 21.06 10.87
C ASN A 51 16.26 22.07 10.73
N GLN A 52 17.51 21.62 10.60
CA GLN A 52 18.66 22.50 10.37
C GLN A 52 18.64 23.15 8.97
N ILE A 53 18.27 22.39 7.94
CA ILE A 53 18.11 22.92 6.56
C ILE A 53 17.02 23.99 6.56
N GLU A 54 15.86 23.73 7.17
CA GLU A 54 14.78 24.71 7.23
C GLU A 54 15.11 25.93 8.10
N SER A 55 15.77 25.73 9.25
CA SER A 55 16.24 26.85 10.09
C SER A 55 17.24 27.75 9.38
N SER A 56 17.92 27.20 8.36
CA SER A 56 18.84 27.93 7.49
C SER A 56 18.15 28.54 6.26
N GLY A 57 16.82 28.48 6.19
CA GLY A 57 16.00 29.05 5.11
C GLY A 57 15.78 28.11 3.92
N GLY A 58 16.15 26.84 4.02
CA GLY A 58 15.82 25.83 3.02
C GLY A 58 14.36 25.38 3.09
N GLU A 59 13.83 24.93 1.96
CA GLU A 59 12.45 24.48 1.84
C GLU A 59 12.40 23.02 1.36
N PHE A 60 11.49 22.22 1.96
CA PHE A 60 11.18 20.87 1.52
C PHE A 60 10.80 20.85 0.02
N GLU A 61 11.28 19.84 -0.71
CA GLU A 61 11.15 19.66 -2.17
C GLU A 61 11.81 20.71 -3.08
N LYS A 62 12.31 21.81 -2.52
CA LYS A 62 13.12 22.80 -3.24
C LYS A 62 14.61 22.62 -2.96
N ASN A 63 14.96 22.33 -1.71
CA ASN A 63 16.34 22.25 -1.25
C ASN A 63 16.69 20.85 -0.73
N TYR A 64 15.70 20.11 -0.22
CA TYR A 64 15.92 18.75 0.24
C TYR A 64 14.70 17.85 0.01
N LEU A 65 14.96 16.54 -0.05
CA LEU A 65 13.93 15.52 -0.09
C LEU A 65 14.42 14.27 0.66
N PRO A 66 13.65 13.78 1.65
CA PRO A 66 13.84 12.44 2.18
C PRO A 66 13.86 11.40 1.07
N VAL A 67 14.70 10.38 1.19
CA VAL A 67 14.79 9.31 0.17
C VAL A 67 13.44 8.65 -0.09
N TRP A 68 12.62 8.44 0.95
CA TRP A 68 11.31 7.85 0.76
C TRP A 68 10.36 8.73 -0.06
N ALA A 69 10.49 10.06 0.02
CA ALA A 69 9.72 11.01 -0.76
C ALA A 69 10.30 11.17 -2.19
N HIS A 70 11.61 10.94 -2.37
CA HIS A 70 12.23 10.81 -3.69
C HIS A 70 11.76 9.57 -4.42
N ASP A 71 11.77 8.41 -3.75
CA ASP A 71 11.15 7.18 -4.28
C ASP A 71 9.70 7.45 -4.67
N SER A 72 8.99 8.30 -3.93
CA SER A 72 7.61 8.66 -4.24
C SER A 72 7.46 9.52 -5.50
N LYS A 73 8.47 10.35 -5.83
CA LYS A 73 8.54 11.03 -7.14
C LYS A 73 8.83 10.03 -8.27
N ILE A 74 9.64 9.00 -8.02
CA ILE A 74 9.85 7.89 -8.95
C ILE A 74 8.55 7.06 -9.13
N THR A 75 7.82 6.80 -8.05
CA THR A 75 6.49 6.15 -8.11
C THR A 75 5.38 7.11 -8.55
N CYS A 76 5.75 8.31 -9.01
CA CYS A 76 4.89 9.28 -9.68
C CYS A 76 3.71 9.77 -8.82
N GLY A 77 3.99 10.17 -7.57
CA GLY A 77 3.01 10.77 -6.66
C GLY A 77 2.26 9.74 -5.81
N ASN A 78 2.90 8.58 -5.56
CA ASN A 78 2.39 7.54 -4.68
C ASN A 78 3.25 7.45 -3.42
N TYR A 79 2.75 8.04 -2.33
CA TYR A 79 3.45 8.13 -1.06
C TYR A 79 2.97 7.04 -0.11
N SER A 80 3.90 6.35 0.55
CA SER A 80 3.55 5.38 1.60
C SER A 80 3.09 6.10 2.87
N TYR A 81 1.88 5.76 3.34
CA TYR A 81 1.34 6.29 4.59
C TYR A 81 2.21 5.93 5.80
N ILE A 82 2.84 4.75 5.85
CA ILE A 82 3.72 4.36 6.95
C ILE A 82 4.99 5.22 6.99
N LYS A 83 5.58 5.49 5.82
CA LYS A 83 6.73 6.39 5.72
C LYS A 83 6.33 7.82 6.13
N LEU A 84 5.11 8.24 5.75
CA LEU A 84 4.54 9.51 6.19
C LEU A 84 4.31 9.57 7.71
N LEU A 85 3.74 8.52 8.32
CA LEU A 85 3.52 8.39 9.76
C LEU A 85 4.81 8.52 10.55
N ASN A 86 5.81 7.72 10.19
CA ASN A 86 7.12 7.76 10.84
C ASN A 86 7.73 9.16 10.73
N TYR A 87 7.49 9.86 9.62
CA TYR A 87 7.95 11.23 9.46
C TYR A 87 7.10 12.24 10.26
N LEU A 88 5.79 12.04 10.41
CA LEU A 88 4.88 12.90 11.19
C LEU A 88 5.16 12.85 12.69
N ASP A 89 5.27 11.64 13.25
CA ASP A 89 5.55 11.43 14.68
C ASP A 89 6.87 12.08 15.13
N ILE A 90 7.75 12.36 14.17
CA ILE A 90 9.09 12.87 14.42
C ILE A 90 9.22 14.34 14.00
N CYS A 91 8.63 14.80 12.88
CA CYS A 91 9.04 16.06 12.26
C CYS A 91 7.99 17.18 12.30
N ARG A 92 6.69 16.91 12.08
CA ARG A 92 5.71 17.96 11.70
C ARG A 92 4.24 17.58 11.96
N PRO A 93 3.34 18.57 12.14
CA PRO A 93 1.90 18.36 12.03
C PRO A 93 1.50 17.85 10.64
N ILE A 94 0.41 17.08 10.59
CA ILE A 94 -0.11 16.51 9.35
C ILE A 94 -0.48 17.58 8.32
N GLU A 95 -0.99 18.72 8.79
CA GLU A 95 -1.31 19.87 7.95
C GLU A 95 -0.11 20.33 7.14
N TYR A 96 1.07 20.38 7.78
CA TYR A 96 2.29 20.83 7.12
C TYR A 96 2.67 19.87 6.00
N ILE A 97 2.73 18.57 6.28
CA ILE A 97 3.14 17.57 5.29
C ILE A 97 2.14 17.49 4.15
N VAL A 98 0.85 17.40 4.47
CA VAL A 98 -0.23 17.36 3.49
C VAL A 98 -0.18 18.62 2.62
N SER A 99 0.00 19.82 3.20
CA SER A 99 0.08 21.07 2.42
C SER A 99 1.27 21.11 1.46
N LYS A 100 2.41 20.52 1.85
CA LYS A 100 3.63 20.47 1.04
C LYS A 100 3.55 19.42 -0.05
N LEU A 101 3.11 18.20 0.30
CA LEU A 101 2.97 17.10 -0.66
C LEU A 101 1.92 17.42 -1.72
N ILE A 102 0.78 18.00 -1.33
CA ILE A 102 -0.37 18.14 -2.21
C ILE A 102 -0.12 19.12 -3.37
N GLN A 103 0.81 20.08 -3.27
CA GLN A 103 1.22 20.97 -4.39
C GLN A 103 0.08 21.39 -5.38
N LYS A 104 -1.05 21.86 -4.86
CA LYS A 104 -2.29 22.23 -5.61
C LYS A 104 -3.09 21.08 -6.26
N LYS A 105 -2.69 19.83 -6.11
CA LYS A 105 -3.45 18.64 -6.50
C LYS A 105 -4.49 18.30 -5.45
N LYS A 106 -5.25 17.24 -5.68
CA LYS A 106 -6.24 16.66 -4.75
C LYS A 106 -5.68 15.42 -4.06
N LEU A 107 -6.06 15.18 -2.82
CA LEU A 107 -5.64 14.00 -2.08
C LEU A 107 -6.52 12.79 -2.42
N CYS A 108 -5.89 11.71 -2.87
CA CYS A 108 -6.49 10.40 -3.04
C CYS A 108 -5.99 9.42 -1.97
N LEU A 109 -6.91 8.74 -1.30
CA LEU A 109 -6.60 7.59 -0.45
C LEU A 109 -7.22 6.32 -1.03
N ILE A 110 -6.50 5.20 -0.87
CA ILE A 110 -6.97 3.89 -1.31
C ILE A 110 -6.97 2.93 -0.11
N TYR A 111 -8.13 2.36 0.20
CA TYR A 111 -8.37 1.55 1.40
C TYR A 111 -8.93 0.16 1.09
N GLY A 112 -8.40 -0.89 1.75
CA GLY A 112 -8.82 -2.26 1.48
C GLY A 112 -7.73 -3.31 1.70
N ASN A 113 -7.88 -4.45 1.03
CA ASN A 113 -6.95 -5.57 1.08
C ASN A 113 -5.72 -5.38 0.16
N CYS A 114 -4.97 -6.45 -0.11
CA CYS A 114 -3.78 -6.40 -0.97
C CYS A 114 -3.99 -5.84 -2.38
N GLN A 115 -5.22 -5.85 -2.92
CA GLN A 115 -5.56 -5.31 -4.24
C GLN A 115 -5.36 -3.79 -4.32
N VAL A 116 -5.44 -3.07 -3.19
CA VAL A 116 -5.22 -1.61 -3.16
C VAL A 116 -3.83 -1.21 -3.62
N THR A 117 -2.82 -2.03 -3.33
CA THR A 117 -1.43 -1.79 -3.76
C THR A 117 -1.33 -1.83 -5.28
N VAL A 118 -2.03 -2.78 -5.92
CA VAL A 118 -2.05 -2.91 -7.38
C VAL A 118 -2.84 -1.75 -8.00
N LEU A 119 -4.02 -1.46 -7.47
CA LEU A 119 -4.86 -0.36 -7.96
C LEU A 119 -4.13 0.99 -7.87
N SER A 120 -3.44 1.23 -6.76
CA SER A 120 -2.62 2.42 -6.54
C SER A 120 -1.57 2.59 -7.64
N ARG A 121 -0.82 1.53 -7.99
CA ARG A 121 0.17 1.55 -9.07
C ARG A 121 -0.46 1.81 -10.44
N LEU A 122 -1.61 1.19 -10.72
CA LEU A 122 -2.34 1.40 -11.98
C LEU A 122 -2.81 2.85 -12.11
N LEU A 123 -3.44 3.41 -11.07
CA LEU A 123 -3.87 4.82 -11.08
C LEU A 123 -2.68 5.77 -11.21
N SER A 124 -1.58 5.52 -10.49
CA SER A 124 -0.34 6.29 -10.62
C SER A 124 0.28 6.21 -12.01
N SER A 125 0.01 5.16 -12.81
CA SER A 125 0.50 5.08 -14.19
C SER A 125 -0.24 6.01 -15.16
N SER A 126 -1.45 6.46 -14.82
CA SER A 126 -2.25 7.38 -15.64
C SER A 126 -1.81 8.83 -15.49
N GLU A 127 -1.33 9.45 -16.56
CA GLU A 127 -0.91 10.86 -16.56
C GLU A 127 -2.02 11.81 -16.14
N LYS A 128 -3.21 11.65 -16.74
CA LYS A 128 -4.40 12.45 -16.40
C LYS A 128 -4.77 12.35 -14.92
N PHE A 129 -4.61 11.17 -14.33
CA PHE A 129 -4.86 10.99 -12.90
C PHE A 129 -3.82 11.75 -12.07
N ARG A 130 -2.54 11.61 -12.42
CA ARG A 130 -1.42 12.28 -11.72
C ARG A 130 -1.46 13.79 -11.81
N GLU A 131 -2.02 14.37 -12.87
CA GLU A 131 -2.20 15.82 -12.98
C GLU A 131 -3.16 16.35 -11.91
N GLN A 132 -4.15 15.55 -11.53
CA GLN A 132 -5.22 15.96 -10.63
C GLN A 132 -5.02 15.49 -9.20
N TYR A 133 -4.44 14.31 -8.99
CA TYR A 133 -4.40 13.65 -7.70
C TYR A 133 -2.99 13.27 -7.26
N ILE A 134 -2.80 13.22 -5.95
CA ILE A 134 -1.69 12.53 -5.28
C ILE A 134 -2.26 11.41 -4.46
N ILE A 135 -1.62 10.24 -4.51
CA ILE A 135 -2.04 9.08 -3.73
C ILE A 135 -1.20 9.02 -2.46
N VAL A 136 -1.86 8.93 -1.30
CA VAL A 136 -1.26 8.42 -0.08
C VAL A 136 -1.75 6.99 0.11
N GLN A 137 -0.85 6.04 -0.16
CA GLN A 137 -1.12 4.61 -0.07
C GLN A 137 -1.17 4.19 1.40
N LEU A 138 -2.37 3.83 1.85
CA LEU A 138 -2.58 3.21 3.15
C LEU A 138 -1.97 1.79 3.15
N PRO A 139 -1.48 1.29 4.29
CA PRO A 139 -1.18 -0.13 4.41
C PRO A 139 -2.45 -0.95 4.16
N GLU A 140 -2.23 -2.17 3.72
CA GLU A 140 -3.29 -3.16 3.61
C GLU A 140 -3.92 -3.36 4.99
N ILE A 141 -5.25 -3.49 5.05
CA ILE A 141 -5.99 -3.48 6.32
C ILE A 141 -5.45 -4.49 7.35
N PHE A 142 -4.98 -5.65 6.90
CA PHE A 142 -4.42 -6.69 7.78
C PHE A 142 -3.06 -6.35 8.37
N LYS A 143 -2.41 -5.27 7.91
CA LYS A 143 -1.17 -4.77 8.46
C LYS A 143 -1.39 -3.59 9.41
N ALA A 144 -2.62 -3.06 9.52
CA ALA A 144 -2.90 -1.85 10.29
C ALA A 144 -2.58 -2.01 11.79
N GLU A 145 -2.77 -3.22 12.35
CA GLU A 145 -2.51 -3.52 13.76
C GLU A 145 -1.03 -3.41 14.17
N TYR A 146 -0.10 -3.42 13.22
CA TYR A 146 1.34 -3.32 13.49
C TYR A 146 1.83 -1.88 13.69
N TYR A 147 0.95 -0.88 13.57
CA TYR A 147 1.34 0.53 13.57
C TYR A 147 0.68 1.30 14.72
N ASN A 148 1.46 1.61 15.75
CA ASN A 148 1.03 2.48 16.84
C ASN A 148 0.63 3.86 16.31
N GLY A 149 -0.45 4.44 16.85
CA GLY A 149 -0.93 5.78 16.43
C GLY A 149 -1.63 5.83 15.06
N TYR A 150 -1.65 4.71 14.32
CA TYR A 150 -2.22 4.59 12.97
C TYR A 150 -3.60 5.24 12.85
N TYR A 151 -4.51 4.89 13.75
CA TYR A 151 -5.92 5.29 13.67
C TYR A 151 -6.13 6.80 13.86
N ASN A 152 -5.36 7.45 14.73
CA ASN A 152 -5.55 8.88 15.01
C ASN A 152 -5.13 9.74 13.82
N ILE A 153 -3.94 9.49 13.29
CA ILE A 153 -3.44 10.19 12.11
C ILE A 153 -4.28 9.83 10.88
N PHE A 154 -4.82 8.60 10.83
CA PHE A 154 -5.65 8.16 9.71
C PHE A 154 -6.94 8.99 9.62
N LYS A 155 -7.59 9.26 10.75
CA LYS A 155 -8.75 10.16 10.82
C LYS A 155 -8.42 11.57 10.32
N GLU A 156 -7.25 12.10 10.67
CA GLU A 156 -6.83 13.42 10.22
C GLU A 156 -6.62 13.47 8.71
N ILE A 157 -6.00 12.45 8.10
CA ILE A 157 -5.87 12.39 6.62
C ILE A 157 -7.24 12.21 5.95
N LEU A 158 -8.11 11.35 6.49
CA LEU A 158 -9.47 11.17 5.98
C LEU A 158 -10.21 12.51 5.88
N SER A 159 -10.09 13.37 6.89
CA SER A 159 -10.74 14.70 6.89
C SER A 159 -10.25 15.65 5.79
N LYS A 160 -9.08 15.38 5.21
CA LYS A 160 -8.47 16.18 4.13
C LYS A 160 -8.57 15.51 2.76
N THR A 161 -9.20 14.33 2.68
CA THR A 161 -9.22 13.50 1.47
C THR A 161 -10.25 14.01 0.47
N ASP A 162 -9.84 14.25 -0.78
CA ASP A 162 -10.72 14.67 -1.87
C ASP A 162 -11.33 13.48 -2.63
N LEU A 163 -10.60 12.37 -2.71
CA LEU A 163 -11.03 11.13 -3.35
C LEU A 163 -10.68 9.94 -2.45
N PHE A 164 -11.70 9.19 -2.05
CA PHE A 164 -11.57 7.97 -1.27
C PHE A 164 -11.99 6.77 -2.11
N VAL A 165 -11.02 5.96 -2.54
CA VAL A 165 -11.25 4.72 -3.29
C VAL A 165 -11.12 3.56 -2.31
N TYR A 166 -12.13 2.70 -2.17
CA TYR A 166 -12.13 1.74 -1.08
C TYR A 166 -12.83 0.43 -1.39
N GLN A 167 -12.45 -0.61 -0.65
CA GLN A 167 -13.24 -1.84 -0.54
C GLN A 167 -14.09 -1.79 0.72
N HIS A 168 -15.29 -2.33 0.66
CA HIS A 168 -16.16 -2.42 1.83
C HIS A 168 -15.59 -3.41 2.87
N VAL A 169 -15.50 -2.93 4.12
CA VAL A 169 -15.02 -3.67 5.29
C VAL A 169 -16.14 -3.66 6.33
N ASN A 170 -16.65 -4.85 6.64
CA ASN A 170 -17.76 -5.03 7.59
C ASN A 170 -17.37 -4.66 9.03
N VAL A 171 -18.35 -4.29 9.86
CA VAL A 171 -18.12 -4.01 11.30
C VAL A 171 -17.54 -5.21 12.04
N GLY A 172 -18.04 -6.42 11.80
CA GLY A 172 -17.51 -7.67 12.37
C GLY A 172 -16.19 -8.16 11.76
N ASN A 173 -15.36 -7.26 11.21
CA ASN A 173 -14.05 -7.63 10.68
C ASN A 173 -13.06 -7.95 11.81
N ARG A 174 -11.95 -8.63 11.48
CA ARG A 174 -10.94 -9.04 12.47
C ARG A 174 -9.94 -7.94 12.88
N PHE A 175 -10.02 -6.75 12.27
CA PHE A 175 -9.04 -5.67 12.39
C PHE A 175 -9.51 -4.52 13.29
N GLY A 176 -10.68 -4.67 13.93
CA GLY A 176 -11.31 -3.65 14.77
C GLY A 176 -12.52 -3.00 14.10
N GLU A 177 -13.54 -2.71 14.89
CA GLU A 177 -14.76 -2.04 14.41
C GLU A 177 -14.45 -0.64 13.88
N GLU A 178 -13.46 0.03 14.44
CA GLU A 178 -13.00 1.35 14.04
C GLU A 178 -12.47 1.40 12.60
N MET A 179 -12.05 0.26 12.07
CA MET A 179 -11.58 0.08 10.69
C MET A 179 -12.73 -0.31 9.73
N ALA A 180 -13.95 -0.48 10.23
CA ALA A 180 -15.10 -0.73 9.37
C ALA A 180 -15.37 0.47 8.45
N THR A 181 -15.76 0.21 7.20
CA THR A 181 -16.00 1.24 6.19
C THR A 181 -17.01 2.28 6.69
N ASP A 182 -18.15 1.84 7.24
CA ASP A 182 -19.18 2.73 7.77
C ASP A 182 -18.69 3.65 8.90
N ASN A 183 -17.64 3.25 9.62
CA ASN A 183 -17.04 4.06 10.67
C ASN A 183 -16.02 5.05 10.13
N ILE A 184 -15.18 4.65 9.18
CA ILE A 184 -14.16 5.53 8.61
C ILE A 184 -14.76 6.60 7.69
N LEU A 185 -15.84 6.29 6.98
CA LEU A 185 -16.51 7.22 6.07
C LEU A 185 -17.05 8.47 6.78
N LYS A 186 -17.27 8.41 8.11
CA LYS A 186 -17.72 9.52 8.95
C LYS A 186 -16.66 10.61 9.14
N PHE A 187 -15.39 10.29 8.90
CA PHE A 187 -14.28 11.26 9.03
C PHE A 187 -13.95 11.96 7.73
N LEU A 188 -14.53 11.53 6.61
CA LEU A 188 -14.34 12.20 5.33
C LEU A 188 -15.07 13.55 5.32
N LYS A 189 -14.46 14.54 4.67
CA LYS A 189 -15.13 15.81 4.38
C LYS A 189 -16.34 15.61 3.47
N GLU A 190 -17.31 16.53 3.54
CA GLU A 190 -18.60 16.42 2.85
C GLU A 190 -18.46 16.33 1.31
N ASP A 191 -17.49 17.05 0.74
CA ASP A 191 -17.21 17.10 -0.69
C ASP A 191 -16.27 15.99 -1.18
N CYS A 192 -15.90 15.05 -0.31
CA CYS A 192 -15.06 13.91 -0.68
C CYS A 192 -15.79 12.99 -1.67
N ILE A 193 -15.17 12.73 -2.82
CA ILE A 193 -15.65 11.74 -3.78
C ILE A 193 -15.34 10.35 -3.22
N LYS A 194 -16.34 9.47 -3.19
CA LYS A 194 -16.24 8.12 -2.65
C LYS A 194 -16.46 7.13 -3.78
N ILE A 195 -15.55 6.18 -3.96
CA ILE A 195 -15.65 5.13 -4.97
C ILE A 195 -15.37 3.78 -4.31
N CYS A 196 -16.42 3.01 -4.09
CA CYS A 196 -16.38 1.64 -3.61
C CYS A 196 -16.10 0.68 -4.77
N PHE A 197 -15.08 -0.18 -4.63
CA PHE A 197 -14.77 -1.23 -5.59
C PHE A 197 -14.76 -2.61 -4.92
N PRO A 198 -15.07 -3.69 -5.67
CA PRO A 198 -15.24 -4.99 -5.07
C PRO A 198 -13.90 -5.59 -4.64
N ASN A 199 -13.97 -6.50 -3.67
CA ASN A 199 -12.92 -7.49 -3.51
C ASN A 199 -13.02 -8.50 -4.66
N ALA A 200 -12.12 -8.38 -5.63
CA ALA A 200 -12.08 -9.16 -6.86
C ALA A 200 -11.57 -10.59 -6.63
N TYR A 201 -12.21 -11.32 -5.72
CA TYR A 201 -11.91 -12.72 -5.46
C TYR A 201 -12.81 -13.61 -6.33
N VAL A 202 -12.19 -14.40 -7.21
CA VAL A 202 -12.83 -15.43 -8.02
C VAL A 202 -12.08 -16.75 -7.87
N GLY A 203 -12.79 -17.79 -7.44
CA GLY A 203 -12.19 -19.11 -7.18
C GLY A 203 -12.15 -20.02 -8.40
N PHE A 204 -12.95 -19.74 -9.44
CA PHE A 204 -13.29 -20.72 -10.47
C PHE A 204 -12.14 -21.18 -11.37
N TYR A 205 -11.04 -20.43 -11.48
CA TYR A 205 -9.83 -20.87 -12.20
C TYR A 205 -9.12 -22.03 -11.49
N TYR A 206 -9.32 -22.16 -10.18
CA TYR A 206 -8.65 -23.14 -9.33
C TYR A 206 -9.69 -23.85 -8.45
N PRO A 207 -10.53 -24.75 -9.01
CA PRO A 207 -11.55 -25.49 -8.27
C PRO A 207 -10.99 -26.34 -7.11
N GLN A 208 -9.70 -26.66 -7.17
CA GLN A 208 -8.98 -27.35 -6.11
C GLN A 208 -8.54 -26.44 -4.96
N SER A 209 -8.60 -25.11 -5.12
CA SER A 209 -8.12 -24.19 -4.10
C SER A 209 -8.96 -24.29 -2.83
N THR A 210 -8.30 -24.51 -1.69
CA THR A 210 -8.96 -24.65 -0.40
C THR A 210 -8.10 -24.10 0.72
N LYS A 211 -8.61 -24.10 1.95
CA LYS A 211 -7.79 -23.85 3.13
C LYS A 211 -6.96 -25.08 3.45
N ILE A 212 -5.74 -24.88 3.93
CA ILE A 212 -4.90 -25.97 4.43
C ILE A 212 -5.60 -26.58 5.66
N LYS A 213 -5.88 -27.89 5.62
CA LYS A 213 -6.39 -28.66 6.77
C LYS A 213 -5.22 -28.98 7.71
N GLY A 214 -5.31 -28.65 9.00
CA GLY A 214 -4.27 -28.98 10.00
C GLY A 214 -3.97 -27.86 11.00
N GLU A 215 -2.96 -28.07 11.85
CA GLU A 215 -2.48 -27.08 12.84
C GLU A 215 -2.05 -25.76 12.18
N LYS A 216 -2.08 -24.68 12.99
CA LYS A 216 -1.82 -23.27 12.61
C LYS A 216 -0.85 -23.17 11.43
N ILE A 217 -1.34 -22.64 10.32
CA ILE A 217 -0.53 -22.15 9.21
C ILE A 217 0.57 -21.28 9.85
N PRO A 218 1.86 -21.63 9.72
CA PRO A 218 2.95 -20.78 10.22
C PRO A 218 2.73 -19.35 9.74
N GLU A 219 2.92 -18.35 10.61
CA GLU A 219 2.70 -16.95 10.26
C GLU A 219 3.52 -16.52 9.03
N ASP A 220 4.61 -17.25 8.73
CA ASP A 220 5.53 -17.03 7.61
C ASP A 220 5.23 -17.87 6.35
N THR A 221 4.08 -18.54 6.24
CA THR A 221 3.80 -19.40 5.08
C THR A 221 3.52 -18.56 3.84
N ILE A 222 4.36 -18.70 2.81
CA ILE A 222 4.26 -17.97 1.52
C ILE A 222 2.98 -18.35 0.75
N MET A 223 2.40 -19.53 1.04
CA MET A 223 1.18 -20.04 0.40
C MET A 223 0.10 -20.33 1.44
N PRO A 224 -0.90 -19.44 1.61
CA PRO A 224 -1.97 -19.62 2.59
C PRO A 224 -3.11 -20.54 2.07
N TYR A 225 -2.99 -21.05 0.85
CA TYR A 225 -3.95 -21.92 0.20
C TYR A 225 -3.40 -23.33 0.06
N GLY A 226 -4.26 -24.31 0.29
CA GLY A 226 -3.98 -25.70 -0.02
C GLY A 226 -4.72 -26.16 -1.27
N ASP A 227 -4.50 -27.41 -1.63
CA ASP A 227 -5.11 -28.07 -2.78
C ASP A 227 -5.99 -29.23 -2.28
N SER A 228 -7.30 -29.19 -2.54
CA SER A 228 -8.23 -30.22 -2.08
C SER A 228 -8.04 -31.54 -2.80
N ALA A 229 -7.60 -31.53 -4.06
CA ALA A 229 -7.28 -32.75 -4.79
C ALA A 229 -6.07 -33.44 -4.16
N ILE A 230 -5.07 -32.70 -3.69
CA ILE A 230 -3.94 -33.28 -2.95
C ILE A 230 -4.38 -33.69 -1.53
N GLN A 231 -4.98 -32.78 -0.76
CA GLN A 231 -5.31 -33.03 0.65
C GLN A 231 -6.31 -34.17 0.87
N ASN A 232 -7.27 -34.36 -0.05
CA ASN A 232 -8.22 -35.46 0.04
C ASN A 232 -7.62 -36.81 -0.39
N ASN A 233 -6.42 -36.82 -0.99
CA ASN A 233 -5.77 -38.02 -1.51
C ASN A 233 -4.40 -38.30 -0.87
N ILE A 234 -3.92 -37.44 0.05
CA ILE A 234 -2.58 -37.55 0.68
C ILE A 234 -2.40 -38.82 1.54
N THR A 235 -3.48 -39.56 1.79
CA THR A 235 -3.44 -40.88 2.44
C THR A 235 -2.95 -42.00 1.52
N SER A 236 -2.76 -41.74 0.21
CA SER A 236 -2.14 -42.70 -0.70
C SER A 236 -0.65 -42.81 -0.41
N THR A 237 -0.20 -43.98 0.05
CA THR A 237 1.22 -44.31 0.28
C THR A 237 2.06 -44.35 -1.01
N ASN A 238 1.45 -44.14 -2.18
CA ASN A 238 2.10 -44.12 -3.49
C ASN A 238 1.89 -42.76 -4.19
N TYR A 239 2.97 -42.01 -4.37
CA TYR A 239 2.95 -40.71 -5.03
C TYR A 239 2.58 -40.79 -6.52
N GLU A 240 2.89 -41.88 -7.21
CA GLU A 240 2.55 -42.06 -8.64
C GLU A 240 1.03 -42.16 -8.84
N ASP A 241 0.33 -42.86 -7.94
CA ASP A 241 -1.13 -42.96 -7.98
C ASP A 241 -1.79 -41.61 -7.70
N LEU A 242 -1.22 -40.84 -6.77
CA LEU A 242 -1.66 -39.47 -6.48
C LEU A 242 -1.51 -38.59 -7.71
N ILE A 243 -0.32 -38.58 -8.34
CA ILE A 243 -0.05 -37.80 -9.54
C ILE A 243 -1.04 -38.17 -10.64
N THR A 244 -1.16 -39.46 -10.94
CA THR A 244 -2.10 -39.98 -11.96
C THR A 244 -3.53 -39.49 -11.71
N LYS A 245 -3.96 -39.48 -10.44
CA LYS A 245 -5.30 -39.04 -10.07
C LYS A 245 -5.49 -37.52 -10.23
N ILE A 246 -4.54 -36.71 -9.77
CA ILE A 246 -4.66 -35.23 -9.83
C ILE A 246 -4.38 -34.66 -11.22
N THR A 247 -3.72 -35.42 -12.11
CA THR A 247 -3.53 -35.03 -13.51
C THR A 247 -4.56 -35.65 -14.46
N SER A 248 -5.55 -36.38 -13.92
CA SER A 248 -6.62 -36.97 -14.72
C SER A 248 -7.49 -35.87 -15.35
N GLU A 249 -7.82 -36.03 -16.64
CA GLU A 249 -8.77 -35.14 -17.34
C GLU A 249 -10.17 -35.16 -16.68
N ASP A 250 -10.51 -36.28 -16.03
CA ASP A 250 -11.79 -36.47 -15.35
C ASP A 250 -11.75 -36.07 -13.86
N LEU A 251 -10.68 -35.40 -13.40
CA LEU A 251 -10.58 -34.95 -12.01
C LEU A 251 -11.78 -34.10 -11.59
N TYR A 252 -12.29 -33.27 -12.50
CA TYR A 252 -13.51 -32.48 -12.32
C TYR A 252 -14.46 -32.70 -13.49
N SER A 253 -15.71 -33.03 -13.18
CA SER A 253 -16.76 -33.11 -14.21
C SER A 253 -17.13 -31.73 -14.72
N LYS A 254 -17.65 -31.67 -15.95
CA LYS A 254 -18.20 -30.44 -16.53
C LYS A 254 -19.24 -29.78 -15.61
N ASP A 255 -20.19 -30.55 -15.09
CA ASP A 255 -21.23 -30.05 -14.19
C ASP A 255 -20.65 -29.45 -12.90
N HIS A 256 -19.57 -30.04 -12.37
CA HIS A 256 -18.87 -29.49 -11.21
C HIS A 256 -18.25 -28.13 -11.52
N ILE A 257 -17.57 -28.00 -12.66
CA ILE A 257 -16.96 -26.74 -13.10
C ILE A 257 -18.02 -25.66 -13.35
N GLU A 258 -19.10 -25.98 -14.06
CA GLU A 258 -20.18 -25.03 -14.36
C GLU A 258 -20.85 -24.52 -13.07
N LYS A 259 -21.12 -25.44 -12.12
CA LYS A 259 -21.67 -25.08 -10.81
C LYS A 259 -20.71 -24.20 -10.03
N TYR A 260 -19.44 -24.58 -9.94
CA TYR A 260 -18.44 -23.83 -9.17
C TYR A 260 -18.16 -22.44 -9.76
N PHE A 261 -18.20 -22.32 -11.08
CA PHE A 261 -18.18 -21.03 -11.79
C PHE A 261 -19.38 -20.17 -11.41
N ALA A 262 -20.60 -20.72 -11.49
CA ALA A 262 -21.82 -19.99 -11.16
C ALA A 262 -21.83 -19.51 -9.70
N GLU A 263 -21.40 -20.36 -8.76
CA GLU A 263 -21.26 -20.02 -7.34
C GLU A 263 -20.23 -18.90 -7.13
N SER A 264 -19.03 -19.03 -7.71
CA SER A 264 -17.96 -18.03 -7.61
C SER A 264 -18.39 -16.67 -8.18
N MET A 265 -19.06 -16.66 -9.33
CA MET A 265 -19.55 -15.43 -9.95
C MET A 265 -20.71 -14.81 -9.18
N ASN A 266 -21.57 -15.63 -8.58
CA ASN A 266 -22.61 -15.13 -7.69
C ASN A 266 -22.00 -14.48 -6.45
N GLU A 267 -20.98 -15.07 -5.82
CA GLU A 267 -20.30 -14.43 -4.69
C GLU A 267 -19.69 -13.07 -5.05
N LEU A 268 -19.05 -12.95 -6.22
CA LEU A 268 -18.53 -11.68 -6.69
C LEU A 268 -19.65 -10.64 -6.85
N ARG A 269 -20.76 -10.99 -7.50
CA ARG A 269 -21.93 -10.11 -7.65
C ARG A 269 -22.53 -9.68 -6.32
N GLN A 270 -22.55 -10.56 -5.32
CA GLN A 270 -22.99 -10.20 -3.97
C GLN A 270 -22.05 -9.18 -3.31
N ARG A 271 -20.73 -9.32 -3.49
CA ARG A 271 -19.74 -8.34 -3.00
C ARG A 271 -19.86 -6.99 -3.71
N GLU A 272 -20.25 -7.01 -4.98
CA GLU A 272 -20.47 -5.82 -5.80
C GLU A 272 -21.76 -5.07 -5.50
N TYR A 273 -22.70 -5.65 -4.75
CA TYR A 273 -24.03 -5.06 -4.53
C TYR A 273 -24.00 -3.62 -3.98
N TYR A 274 -23.00 -3.29 -3.16
CA TYR A 274 -22.79 -1.95 -2.59
C TYR A 274 -21.58 -1.21 -3.21
N CYS A 275 -21.08 -1.69 -4.35
CA CYS A 275 -19.93 -1.11 -5.03
C CYS A 275 -20.36 -0.14 -6.13
N ASP A 276 -19.56 0.92 -6.34
CA ASP A 276 -19.72 1.84 -7.46
C ASP A 276 -19.11 1.26 -8.75
N VAL A 277 -18.16 0.33 -8.60
CA VAL A 277 -17.48 -0.37 -9.70
C VAL A 277 -17.98 -1.82 -9.76
N ILE A 278 -18.38 -2.24 -10.95
CA ILE A 278 -18.78 -3.63 -11.26
C ILE A 278 -17.75 -4.19 -12.24
N ILE A 279 -17.28 -5.41 -11.99
CA ILE A 279 -16.32 -6.13 -12.85
C ILE A 279 -16.83 -7.52 -13.25
N SER A 280 -17.88 -8.03 -12.61
CA SER A 280 -18.43 -9.36 -12.90
C SER A 280 -19.10 -9.52 -14.26
N ASP A 281 -19.33 -8.43 -14.99
CA ASP A 281 -19.80 -8.41 -16.37
C ASP A 281 -18.66 -8.54 -17.38
N TYR A 282 -17.45 -8.13 -16.98
CA TYR A 282 -16.24 -8.23 -17.77
C TYR A 282 -15.55 -9.61 -17.64
N ILE A 283 -15.58 -10.18 -16.43
CA ILE A 283 -15.03 -11.51 -16.11
C ILE A 283 -15.90 -12.61 -16.72
#